data_AF-F5VVP4-F1
#
_entry.id   AF-F5VVP4-F1
#
_cell.length_a   1.000
_cell.length_b   1.000
_cell.length_c   1.000
_cell.angle_alpha   90.00
_cell.angle_beta   90.00
_cell.angle_gamma   90.00
#
_symmetry.space_group_name_H-M   'P 1'
#
loop_
_entity.id
_entity.type
_entity.pdbx_description
1 polymer ?
#
loop_
_entity_poly.entity_id
_entity_poly.type
_entity_poly.pdbx_seq_one_letter_code
_entity_poly.pdbx_strand_id
1 'polypeptide(L)'
;MGSNRTNEEIAVYTATIIQELEDYLHLLQRMDDEGNKRSDKIAQWIENWVKYLKIEQGFNSRSIQALKRGSIVYADFGFNVGREYGGLHYAIVLNKTDARSNHLLHVLPLTSVKETTDISNLKYFQFLIGDEVFQLLKNEANRKLQN
;
A
#
# COMPACT_ATOMS: atom_id res chain seq x y z
N MET A 1 -18.73 -17.75 -1.50
CA MET A 1 -19.92 -18.07 -2.29
C MET A 1 -19.59 -17.80 -3.74
N GLY A 2 -19.70 -18.79 -4.63
CA GLY A 2 -19.49 -18.59 -6.07
C GLY A 2 -20.73 -17.96 -6.70
N SER A 3 -20.53 -17.06 -7.65
CA SER A 3 -21.60 -16.49 -8.48
C SER A 3 -22.17 -17.57 -9.41
N ASN A 4 -23.49 -17.78 -9.44
CA ASN A 4 -24.17 -18.74 -10.34
C ASN A 4 -24.31 -18.23 -11.79
N ARG A 5 -23.45 -17.29 -12.22
CA ARG A 5 -23.54 -16.67 -13.55
C ARG A 5 -22.92 -17.56 -14.63
N THR A 6 -23.49 -17.57 -15.83
CA THR A 6 -22.85 -18.17 -17.01
C THR A 6 -21.64 -17.34 -17.47
N ASN A 7 -20.83 -17.88 -18.37
CA ASN A 7 -19.69 -17.15 -18.94
C ASN A 7 -20.13 -15.90 -19.71
N GLU A 8 -21.25 -15.96 -20.44
CA GLU A 8 -21.81 -14.80 -21.14
C GLU A 8 -22.28 -13.73 -20.15
N GLU A 9 -22.98 -14.13 -19.09
CA GLU A 9 -23.42 -13.22 -18.04
C GLU A 9 -22.24 -12.57 -17.31
N ILE A 10 -21.15 -13.31 -17.08
CA ILE A 10 -19.90 -12.78 -16.51
C ILE A 10 -19.27 -11.76 -17.47
N ALA A 11 -19.24 -12.03 -18.78
CA ALA A 11 -18.67 -11.12 -19.76
C ALA A 11 -19.46 -9.81 -19.84
N VAL A 12 -20.79 -9.88 -19.92
CA VAL A 12 -21.66 -8.68 -19.91
C VAL A 12 -21.48 -7.90 -18.62
N TYR A 13 -21.53 -8.56 -17.47
CA TYR A 13 -21.34 -7.91 -16.18
C TYR A 13 -19.97 -7.22 -16.06
N THR A 14 -18.91 -7.89 -16.52
CA THR A 14 -17.54 -7.33 -16.50
C THR A 14 -17.45 -6.08 -17.37
N ALA A 15 -18.02 -6.10 -18.58
CA ALA A 15 -18.05 -4.94 -19.46
C ALA A 15 -18.80 -3.75 -18.82
N THR A 16 -19.95 -4.01 -18.18
CA THR A 16 -20.70 -2.97 -17.45
C THR A 16 -19.87 -2.32 -16.35
N ILE A 17 -19.22 -3.12 -15.49
CA ILE A 17 -18.41 -2.58 -14.38
C ILE A 17 -17.20 -1.79 -14.87
N ILE A 18 -16.57 -2.23 -15.96
CA ILE A 18 -15.46 -1.48 -16.57
C ILE A 18 -15.96 -0.14 -17.11
N GLN A 19 -17.13 -0.11 -17.74
CA GLN A 19 -17.73 1.15 -18.22
C GLN A 19 -18.06 2.10 -17.06
N GLU A 20 -18.65 1.60 -15.98
CA GLU A 20 -18.95 2.41 -14.79
C GLU A 20 -17.70 3.06 -14.20
N LEU A 21 -16.59 2.31 -14.16
CA LEU A 21 -15.30 2.81 -13.72
C LEU A 21 -14.74 3.88 -14.66
N GLU A 22 -14.79 3.65 -15.97
CA GLU A 22 -14.35 4.62 -16.99
C GLU A 22 -15.13 5.94 -16.87
N ASP A 23 -16.47 5.85 -16.78
CA ASP A 23 -17.35 7.00 -16.64
C ASP A 23 -17.02 7.81 -15.37
N TYR A 24 -16.74 7.13 -14.26
CA TYR A 24 -16.30 7.77 -13.01
C TYR A 24 -14.96 8.49 -13.15
N LEU A 25 -13.97 7.87 -13.82
CA LEU A 25 -12.68 8.50 -14.07
C LEU A 25 -12.82 9.75 -14.94
N HIS A 26 -13.65 9.70 -15.99
CA HIS A 26 -13.94 10.86 -16.83
C HIS A 26 -14.69 11.96 -16.08
N LEU A 27 -15.60 11.61 -15.18
CA LEU A 27 -16.24 12.58 -14.30
C LEU A 27 -15.20 13.34 -13.48
N LEU A 28 -14.26 12.63 -12.83
CA LEU A 28 -13.19 13.24 -12.04
C LEU A 28 -12.31 14.19 -12.86
N GLN A 29 -11.97 13.81 -14.09
CA GLN A 29 -11.15 14.64 -15.01
C GLN A 29 -11.82 15.96 -15.38
N ARG A 30 -13.16 16.02 -15.37
CA ARG A 30 -13.94 17.21 -15.71
C ARG A 30 -14.20 18.14 -14.52
N MET A 31 -13.93 17.69 -13.30
CA MET A 31 -14.21 18.48 -12.10
C MET A 31 -13.21 19.63 -11.95
N ASP A 32 -11.92 19.30 -11.81
CA ASP A 32 -10.82 20.22 -11.56
C ASP A 32 -9.45 19.52 -11.70
N ASP A 33 -8.37 20.27 -11.49
CA ASP A 33 -7.00 19.73 -11.52
C ASP A 33 -6.76 18.65 -10.46
N GLU A 34 -7.41 18.73 -9.30
CA GLU A 34 -7.29 17.72 -8.24
C GLU A 34 -8.00 16.42 -8.63
N GLY A 35 -9.22 16.53 -9.18
CA GLY A 35 -9.98 15.43 -9.75
C GLY A 35 -9.25 14.76 -10.91
N ASN A 36 -8.64 15.53 -11.81
CA ASN A 36 -7.83 14.98 -12.89
C ASN A 36 -6.62 14.17 -12.36
N LYS A 37 -5.87 14.71 -11.40
CA LYS A 37 -4.78 13.97 -10.72
C LYS A 37 -5.28 12.73 -9.99
N ARG A 38 -6.47 12.79 -9.40
CA ARG A 38 -7.09 11.64 -8.73
C ARG A 38 -7.45 10.55 -9.72
N SER A 39 -8.02 10.89 -10.87
CA SER A 39 -8.32 9.95 -11.94
C SER A 39 -7.06 9.24 -12.44
N ASP A 40 -6.01 10.00 -12.74
CA ASP A 40 -4.71 9.45 -13.19
C ASP A 40 -4.13 8.45 -12.17
N LYS A 41 -4.14 8.80 -10.88
CA LYS A 41 -3.70 7.90 -9.80
C LYS A 41 -4.49 6.60 -9.72
N ILE A 42 -5.82 6.66 -9.89
CA ILE A 42 -6.65 5.45 -9.88
C ILE A 42 -6.30 4.55 -11.07
N ALA A 43 -6.14 5.13 -12.27
CA ALA A 43 -5.78 4.39 -13.46
C ALA A 43 -4.41 3.69 -13.32
N GLN A 44 -3.40 4.41 -12.82
CA GLN A 44 -2.07 3.84 -12.53
C GLN A 44 -2.15 2.72 -11.48
N TRP A 45 -2.99 2.88 -10.45
CA TRP A 45 -3.17 1.84 -9.45
C TRP A 45 -3.81 0.57 -10.02
N ILE A 46 -4.84 0.70 -10.87
CA ILE A 46 -5.47 -0.45 -11.56
C ILE A 46 -4.45 -1.16 -12.44
N GLU A 47 -3.62 -0.41 -13.17
CA GLU A 47 -2.55 -0.98 -13.99
C GLU A 47 -1.58 -1.81 -13.13
N ASN A 48 -1.13 -1.25 -12.00
CA ASN A 48 -0.24 -1.94 -11.07
C ASN A 48 -0.90 -3.17 -10.43
N TRP A 49 -2.17 -3.06 -10.03
CA TRP A 49 -2.91 -4.17 -9.46
C TRP A 49 -3.03 -5.34 -10.44
N VAL A 50 -3.35 -5.08 -11.70
CA VAL A 50 -3.36 -6.11 -12.76
C VAL A 50 -1.97 -6.74 -12.95
N LYS A 51 -0.89 -5.94 -12.89
CA LYS A 51 0.48 -6.48 -12.93
C LYS A 51 0.75 -7.41 -11.75
N TYR A 52 0.33 -7.02 -10.53
CA TYR A 52 0.50 -7.84 -9.33
C TYR A 52 -0.26 -9.16 -9.42
N LEU A 53 -1.51 -9.16 -9.88
CA LEU A 53 -2.29 -10.38 -10.08
C LEU A 53 -1.64 -11.33 -11.10
N LYS A 54 -1.06 -10.79 -12.17
CA LYS A 54 -0.37 -11.60 -13.19
C LYS A 54 0.87 -12.30 -12.65
N ILE A 55 1.64 -11.65 -11.78
CA ILE A 55 2.85 -12.23 -11.18
C ILE A 55 2.55 -13.13 -9.98
N GLU A 56 1.39 -12.98 -9.34
CA GLU A 56 1.01 -13.70 -8.12
C GLU A 56 1.14 -15.22 -8.27
N GLN A 57 0.67 -15.77 -9.39
CA GLN A 57 0.73 -17.21 -9.67
C GLN A 57 2.16 -17.77 -9.71
N GLY A 58 3.15 -16.94 -10.07
CA GLY A 58 4.56 -17.31 -10.11
C GLY A 58 5.35 -16.89 -8.87
N PHE A 59 4.73 -16.20 -7.92
CA PHE A 59 5.43 -15.64 -6.78
C PHE A 59 5.78 -16.72 -5.74
N ASN A 60 7.07 -16.85 -5.43
CA ASN A 60 7.56 -17.76 -4.40
C ASN A 60 7.92 -16.98 -3.13
N SER A 61 7.10 -17.07 -2.08
CA SER A 61 7.34 -16.38 -0.79
C SER A 61 8.71 -16.72 -0.19
N ARG A 62 9.24 -17.93 -0.43
CA ARG A 62 10.54 -18.36 0.08
C ARG A 62 11.70 -17.61 -0.55
N SER A 63 11.50 -16.94 -1.68
CA SER A 63 12.52 -16.07 -2.30
C SER A 63 12.82 -14.84 -1.45
N ILE A 64 11.89 -14.43 -0.59
CA ILE A 64 12.07 -13.30 0.32
C ILE A 64 12.70 -13.79 1.64
N GLN A 65 13.59 -12.97 2.21
CA GLN A 65 14.14 -13.21 3.54
C GLN A 65 13.05 -12.98 4.61
N ALA A 66 13.00 -13.85 5.63
CA ALA A 66 12.08 -13.66 6.75
C ALA A 66 12.31 -12.30 7.41
N LEU A 67 11.22 -11.54 7.57
CA LEU A 67 11.28 -10.18 8.10
C LEU A 67 11.15 -10.23 9.62
N LYS A 68 12.12 -9.61 10.31
CA LYS A 68 12.09 -9.54 11.77
C LYS A 68 11.08 -8.49 12.22
N ARG A 69 10.43 -8.71 13.37
CA ARG A 69 9.65 -7.67 14.05
C ARG A 69 10.49 -6.39 14.20
N GLY A 70 9.88 -5.24 13.88
CA GLY A 70 10.55 -3.94 13.89
C GLY A 70 11.32 -3.60 12.62
N SER A 71 11.41 -4.51 11.64
CA SER A 71 11.99 -4.19 10.33
C SER A 71 11.16 -3.12 9.63
N ILE A 72 11.83 -2.24 8.89
CA ILE A 72 11.17 -1.26 8.01
C ILE A 72 11.07 -1.85 6.61
N VAL A 73 9.86 -1.88 6.07
CA VAL A 73 9.57 -2.30 4.69
C VAL A 73 8.97 -1.14 3.91
N TYR A 74 9.12 -1.18 2.59
CA TYR A 74 8.42 -0.29 1.67
C TYR A 74 7.26 -1.08 1.05
N ALA A 75 6.04 -0.62 1.28
CA ALA A 75 4.82 -1.33 0.90
C ALA A 75 3.88 -0.40 0.11
N ASP A 76 3.20 -0.96 -0.89
CA ASP A 76 2.11 -0.28 -1.59
C ASP A 76 0.78 -0.67 -0.92
N PHE A 77 0.12 0.31 -0.30
CA PHE A 77 -1.21 0.13 0.31
C PHE A 77 -2.36 0.34 -0.69
N GLY A 78 -2.02 0.61 -1.94
CA GLY A 78 -2.98 0.79 -3.02
C GLY A 78 -3.75 2.11 -2.97
N PHE A 79 -4.76 2.27 -3.82
CA PHE A 79 -5.56 3.49 -3.79
C PHE A 79 -6.50 3.50 -2.59
N ASN A 80 -6.41 4.52 -1.73
CA ASN A 80 -7.17 4.57 -0.48
C ASN A 80 -8.66 4.82 -0.70
N VAL A 81 -9.50 4.09 0.04
CA VAL A 81 -10.92 4.41 0.17
C VAL A 81 -11.13 5.21 1.46
N GLY A 82 -11.75 6.38 1.35
CA GLY A 82 -11.98 7.26 2.50
C GLY A 82 -10.68 7.74 3.15
N ARG A 83 -10.45 7.32 4.41
CA ARG A 83 -9.30 7.76 5.24
C ARG A 83 -8.26 6.66 5.48
N GLU A 84 -8.31 5.57 4.71
CA GLU A 84 -7.29 4.53 4.72
C GLU A 84 -5.92 5.09 4.30
N TYR A 85 -4.85 4.41 4.72
CA TYR A 85 -3.53 4.63 4.13
C TYR A 85 -3.55 4.12 2.69
N GLY A 86 -3.00 4.89 1.77
CA GLY A 86 -2.89 4.51 0.37
C GLY A 86 -1.58 4.96 -0.25
N GLY A 87 -1.20 4.31 -1.34
CA GLY A 87 0.04 4.50 -2.04
C GLY A 87 1.23 3.87 -1.33
N LEU A 88 2.42 4.25 -1.80
CA LEU A 88 3.67 3.71 -1.32
C LEU A 88 4.10 4.39 -0.01
N HIS A 89 4.29 3.58 1.03
CA HIS A 89 4.70 4.03 2.36
C HIS A 89 5.73 3.08 2.97
N TYR A 90 6.59 3.64 3.83
CA TYR A 90 7.34 2.82 4.76
C TYR A 90 6.40 2.27 5.84
N ALA A 91 6.69 1.08 6.35
CA ALA A 91 5.90 0.47 7.41
C ALA A 91 6.76 -0.41 8.34
N ILE A 92 6.36 -0.51 9.60
CA ILE A 92 7.03 -1.33 10.62
C ILE A 92 6.42 -2.72 10.64
N VAL A 93 7.22 -3.77 10.50
CA VAL A 93 6.78 -5.16 10.63
C VAL A 93 6.40 -5.49 12.08
N LEU A 94 5.18 -5.99 12.28
CA LEU A 94 4.64 -6.32 13.60
C LEU A 94 4.69 -7.82 13.94
N ASN A 95 4.88 -8.69 12.93
CA ASN A 95 4.90 -10.14 13.10
C ASN A 95 5.94 -10.56 14.14
N LYS A 96 5.51 -11.30 15.18
CA LYS A 96 6.40 -11.78 16.26
C LYS A 96 7.36 -12.86 15.78
N THR A 97 6.84 -13.80 15.00
CA THR A 97 7.59 -14.89 14.37
C THR A 97 7.18 -14.90 12.90
N ASP A 98 8.14 -14.67 12.02
CA ASP A 98 7.93 -14.76 10.59
C ASP A 98 8.63 -16.01 10.06
N ALA A 99 7.89 -16.86 9.36
CA ALA A 99 8.44 -18.00 8.66
C ALA A 99 8.57 -17.65 7.18
N ARG A 100 9.55 -18.21 6.45
CA ARG A 100 9.70 -17.96 5.00
C ARG A 100 8.50 -18.43 4.17
N SER A 101 7.66 -19.30 4.74
CA SER A 101 6.39 -19.76 4.17
C SER A 101 5.19 -18.89 4.58
N ASN A 102 5.40 -17.87 5.41
CA ASN A 102 4.34 -16.97 5.80
C ASN A 102 3.97 -16.09 4.61
N HIS A 103 2.67 -16.06 4.32
CA HIS A 103 2.08 -15.30 3.22
C HIS A 103 1.43 -14.00 3.72
N LEU A 104 1.42 -13.76 5.03
CA LEU A 104 0.76 -12.62 5.65
C LEU A 104 1.72 -11.80 6.53
N LEU A 105 1.91 -10.53 6.18
CA LEU A 105 2.73 -9.58 6.92
C LEU A 105 1.83 -8.50 7.55
N HIS A 106 1.79 -8.44 8.88
CA HIS A 106 1.17 -7.34 9.60
C HIS A 106 2.16 -6.20 9.70
N VAL A 107 1.72 -5.01 9.30
CA VAL A 107 2.57 -3.82 9.30
C VAL A 107 1.84 -2.61 9.91
N LEU A 108 2.61 -1.71 10.50
CA LEU A 108 2.15 -0.38 10.94
C LEU A 108 2.68 0.67 9.94
N PRO A 109 1.83 1.30 9.12
CA PRO A 109 2.26 2.31 8.16
C PRO A 109 2.88 3.53 8.85
N LEU A 110 3.89 4.11 8.20
CA LEU A 110 4.55 5.35 8.59
C LEU A 110 4.20 6.47 7.62
N THR A 111 4.10 7.68 8.17
CA THR A 111 3.94 8.91 7.39
C THR A 111 4.97 9.93 7.82
N SER A 112 5.44 10.73 6.87
CA SER A 112 6.34 11.84 7.15
C SER A 112 5.58 12.96 7.86
N VAL A 113 6.20 13.53 8.88
CA VAL A 113 5.72 14.77 9.51
C VAL A 113 6.06 15.93 8.57
N LYS A 114 5.04 16.68 8.13
CA LYS A 114 5.23 17.89 7.32
C LYS A 114 5.65 19.05 8.23
N GLU A 115 6.34 20.03 7.67
CA GLU A 115 6.75 21.24 8.40
C GLU A 115 5.55 22.00 9.00
N THR A 116 4.39 21.90 8.36
CA THR A 116 3.14 22.52 8.80
C THR A 116 2.41 21.75 9.91
N THR A 117 2.92 20.60 10.35
CA THR A 117 2.25 19.77 11.36
C THR A 117 2.52 20.34 12.75
N ASP A 118 1.44 20.68 13.47
CA ASP A 118 1.52 21.05 14.89
C ASP A 118 1.72 19.80 15.76
N ILE A 119 2.97 19.53 16.11
CA ILE A 119 3.38 18.40 16.95
C ILE A 119 2.81 18.49 18.37
N SER A 120 2.51 19.70 18.86
CA SER A 120 1.96 19.89 20.20
C SER A 120 0.48 19.49 20.31
N ASN A 121 -0.20 19.34 19.17
CA ASN A 121 -1.64 19.07 19.08
C ASN A 121 -1.97 17.98 18.06
N LEU A 122 -1.28 16.84 18.18
CA LEU A 122 -1.55 15.67 17.35
C LEU A 122 -2.95 15.10 17.62
N LYS A 123 -3.58 14.56 16.57
CA LYS A 123 -4.87 13.87 16.74
C LYS A 123 -4.68 12.60 17.56
N TYR A 124 -5.73 12.17 18.25
CA TYR A 124 -5.69 11.00 19.15
C TYR A 124 -5.25 9.68 18.47
N PHE A 125 -5.35 9.59 17.13
CA PHE A 125 -4.92 8.44 16.33
C PHE A 125 -3.51 8.61 15.72
N GLN A 126 -2.79 9.66 16.07
CA GLN A 126 -1.44 9.94 15.61
C GLN A 126 -0.45 9.75 16.76
N PHE A 127 0.69 9.15 16.45
CA PHE A 127 1.78 8.94 17.39
C PHE A 127 3.08 9.42 16.75
N LEU A 128 3.75 10.38 17.39
CA LEU A 128 5.04 10.87 16.91
C LEU A 128 6.15 9.94 17.37
N ILE A 129 6.83 9.32 16.41
CA ILE A 129 7.97 8.43 16.64
C ILE A 129 9.30 9.23 16.72
N GLY A 130 9.33 10.49 16.27
CA GLY A 130 10.54 11.31 16.29
C GLY A 130 11.60 10.78 15.32
N ASP A 131 12.86 10.74 15.78
CA ASP A 131 14.01 10.29 14.99
C ASP A 131 14.42 8.83 15.29
N GLU A 132 13.61 8.07 16.03
CA GLU A 132 13.94 6.70 16.46
C GLU A 132 14.36 5.79 15.29
N VAL A 133 13.61 5.83 14.19
CA VAL A 133 13.92 5.03 12.98
C VAL A 133 15.28 5.43 12.41
N PHE A 134 15.58 6.73 12.37
CA PHE A 134 16.87 7.23 11.88
C PHE A 134 18.03 6.78 12.78
N GLN A 135 17.86 6.86 14.10
CA GLN A 135 18.88 6.41 15.05
C GLN A 135 19.12 4.90 14.95
N LEU A 136 18.06 4.09 14.81
CA LEU A 136 18.17 2.65 14.62
C LEU A 136 18.94 2.30 13.33
N LEU A 137 18.65 2.98 12.22
CA LEU A 137 19.37 2.81 10.96
C LEU A 137 20.84 3.22 11.07
N LYS A 138 21.11 4.35 11.73
CA LYS A 138 22.48 4.84 11.97
C LYS A 138 23.28 3.85 12.82
N ASN A 139 22.67 3.29 13.87
CA ASN A 139 23.31 2.30 14.73
C ASN A 139 23.62 1.00 13.99
N GLU A 140 22.68 0.51 13.16
CA GLU A 140 22.92 -0.69 12.34
C GLU A 140 24.01 -0.47 11.28
N ALA A 141 24.05 0.72 10.66
CA ALA A 141 25.10 1.08 9.72
C ALA A 141 26.49 1.10 10.39
N ASN A 142 26.60 1.73 11.56
CA ASN A 142 27.86 1.76 12.32
C ASN A 142 28.32 0.36 12.73
N ARG A 143 27.39 -0.50 13.16
CA ARG A 143 27.69 -1.90 13.52
C ARG A 143 28.24 -2.70 12.33
N LYS A 144 27.79 -2.40 11.10
CA LYS A 144 28.29 -3.05 9.89
C LYS A 144 29.65 -2.52 9.43
N LEU A 145 30.02 -1.29 9.78
CA LEU A 145 31.34 -0.73 9.46
C LEU A 145 32.45 -1.23 10.41
N GLN A 146 32.07 -1.69 11.60
CA GLN A 146 33.01 -2.20 12.62
C GLN A 146 33.27 -3.72 12.52
N ASN A 147 32.52 -4.44 11.69
CA ASN A 147 32.69 -5.88 11.40
C ASN A 147 33.28 -6.06 10.01
#